data_AF-A0A661S9X7-F1
#
_entry.id   AF-A0A661S9X7-F1
#
_cell.length_a   1.000
_cell.length_b   1.000
_cell.length_c   1.000
_cell.angle_alpha   90.00
_cell.angle_beta   90.00
_cell.angle_gamma   90.00
#
_symmetry.space_group_name_H-M   'P 1'
#
loop_
_entity.id
_entity.type
_entity.pdbx_description
1 polymer ?
#
loop_
_entity_poly.entity_id
_entity_poly.type
_entity_poly.pdbx_seq_one_letter_code
_entity_poly.pdbx_strand_id
1 'polypeptide(L)'
;MEVLRDILENPLLRSTHARNRADIKKRFPELTRCAHEHFLSIHKYITRSPQRFYSHSVYSKFLKWLEDRNRTSQAAFQQYLFEHDAELNRAFLHLEEVNNLDWHDFFEKLDDFELIRFIDQQIHPTYLRLTEAVFAPLCRIVAHFSRLDRGKGTDGLDLWPIVQELGKTSLYEVVNPYKHIVRNAIAHGGITYLQNEILYRDKKGNEETHSDTDIVRTFDDLLDTCNALALGFSIFLLVNQPHGYKLPQQLLLDELKEETKAPWWEVIGCTPSRFTGLNQLIVYCRPNTSDFGKVQISTFQTGVLAERFAPGYDRYFLSIRSTSSLPGWAAFDGKKLHELRNKKKTVIEDYKGVIQDGLIFYVPRIKTPRLIARIHNIVLSVKLHLPIVLSDIRRQLGWPEIHVREAKIHRNGWGAALNGNIFLDLPAGDVGQDLIRKFRRRIIRKTLSEARRRTSIFNISRFLPLGFARISVFCKDYRRRRLSGFGLDRHLVCTIQVKRIQRIRSPDIIGSTIEQLGGYRIAWNRAWLEEIKGQQGAAPGHYSPDTP
;
A
#
# COMPACT_ATOMS: atom_id res chain seq x y z
N MET A 1 30.87 5.59 -2.88
CA MET A 1 29.46 5.12 -2.83
C MET A 1 28.57 5.94 -3.76
N GLU A 2 28.61 7.29 -3.74
CA GLU A 2 27.82 8.15 -4.64
C GLU A 2 28.11 7.95 -6.14
N VAL A 3 29.39 7.88 -6.54
CA VAL A 3 29.78 7.67 -7.95
C VAL A 3 29.30 6.31 -8.51
N LEU A 4 29.17 5.28 -7.67
CA LEU A 4 28.62 3.97 -8.08
C LEU A 4 27.12 4.00 -8.27
N ARG A 5 26.46 4.76 -7.38
CA ARG A 5 25.03 4.99 -7.39
C ARG A 5 24.62 5.65 -8.71
N ASP A 6 25.46 6.55 -9.20
CA ASP A 6 25.21 7.25 -10.46
C ASP A 6 25.25 6.35 -11.69
N ILE A 7 26.03 5.26 -11.65
CA ILE A 7 26.23 4.34 -12.77
C ILE A 7 25.17 3.23 -12.79
N LEU A 8 24.74 2.74 -11.62
CA LEU A 8 23.83 1.60 -11.49
C LEU A 8 22.35 1.98 -11.36
N GLU A 9 22.05 3.22 -10.96
CA GLU A 9 20.67 3.69 -10.91
C GLU A 9 20.25 4.22 -12.28
N ASN A 10 19.14 3.70 -12.82
CA ASN A 10 18.55 4.23 -14.05
C ASN A 10 18.31 5.75 -13.93
N PRO A 11 18.95 6.58 -14.78
CA PRO A 11 18.85 8.04 -14.66
C PRO A 11 17.42 8.56 -14.72
N LEU A 12 16.52 7.86 -15.42
CA LEU A 12 15.10 8.24 -15.53
C LEU A 12 14.31 7.94 -14.25
N LEU A 13 14.82 7.05 -13.39
CA LEU A 13 14.17 6.70 -12.13
C LEU A 13 14.72 7.49 -10.95
N ARG A 14 15.95 8.01 -11.03
CA ARG A 14 16.64 8.67 -9.91
C ARG A 14 15.80 9.75 -9.22
N SER A 15 15.24 10.69 -9.98
CA SER A 15 14.40 11.76 -9.38
C SER A 15 13.14 11.20 -8.72
N THR A 16 12.54 10.19 -9.34
CA THR A 16 11.35 9.51 -8.84
C THR A 16 11.66 8.76 -7.56
N HIS A 17 12.76 8.00 -7.53
CA HIS A 17 13.21 7.28 -6.36
C HIS A 17 13.61 8.21 -5.22
N ALA A 18 14.38 9.26 -5.49
CA ALA A 18 14.76 10.27 -4.50
C ALA A 18 13.53 10.90 -3.86
N ARG A 19 12.52 11.24 -4.67
CA ARG A 19 11.26 11.73 -4.16
C ARG A 19 10.49 10.69 -3.35
N ASN A 20 10.34 9.47 -3.85
CA ASN A 20 9.63 8.41 -3.13
C ASN A 20 10.28 8.15 -1.77
N ARG A 21 11.63 8.16 -1.70
CA ARG A 21 12.38 8.07 -0.44
C ARG A 21 12.11 9.26 0.48
N ALA A 22 11.99 10.48 -0.05
CA ALA A 22 11.63 11.65 0.72
C ALA A 22 10.19 11.56 1.27
N ASP A 23 9.24 11.12 0.46
CA ASP A 23 7.85 10.90 0.86
C ASP A 23 7.75 9.78 1.93
N ILE A 24 8.54 8.71 1.79
CA ILE A 24 8.69 7.64 2.80
C ILE A 24 9.22 8.21 4.12
N LYS A 25 10.35 8.94 4.12
CA LYS A 25 10.92 9.54 5.34
C LYS A 25 9.98 10.54 6.00
N LYS A 26 9.18 11.27 5.21
CA LYS A 26 8.17 12.18 5.74
C LYS A 26 7.05 11.42 6.46
N ARG A 27 6.60 10.28 5.90
CA ARG A 27 5.51 9.48 6.47
C ARG A 27 5.97 8.58 7.63
N PHE A 28 7.21 8.10 7.56
CA PHE A 28 7.84 7.17 8.51
C PHE A 28 9.20 7.74 8.95
N PRO A 29 9.20 8.74 9.87
CA PRO A 29 10.41 9.44 10.29
C PRO A 29 11.48 8.52 10.89
N GLU A 30 11.10 7.34 11.40
CA GLU A 30 12.01 6.35 11.97
C GLU A 30 13.09 5.90 10.98
N LEU A 31 12.78 5.90 9.67
CA LEU A 31 13.70 5.55 8.58
C LEU A 31 14.79 6.61 8.34
N THR A 32 14.72 7.79 8.96
CA THR A 32 15.84 8.75 8.96
C THR A 32 17.09 8.18 9.64
N ARG A 33 16.91 7.21 10.56
CA ARG A 33 17.99 6.49 11.25
C ARG A 33 18.53 5.29 10.44
N CYS A 34 17.92 4.95 9.31
CA CYS A 34 18.36 3.83 8.49
C CYS A 34 19.73 4.13 7.86
N ALA A 35 20.67 3.19 7.97
CA ALA A 35 22.06 3.35 7.52
C ALA A 35 22.23 3.33 5.99
N HIS A 36 21.18 2.97 5.25
CA HIS A 36 21.19 2.86 3.79
C HIS A 36 19.92 3.46 3.20
N GLU A 37 19.85 3.60 1.88
CA GLU A 37 18.70 4.20 1.17
C GLU A 37 17.77 3.20 0.47
N HIS A 38 17.96 1.91 0.71
CA HIS A 38 17.14 0.83 0.16
C HIS A 38 15.92 0.54 1.04
N PHE A 39 14.89 1.33 0.85
CA PHE A 39 13.58 1.16 1.50
C PHE A 39 12.44 1.65 0.59
N LEU A 40 12.63 1.64 -0.73
CA LEU A 40 11.60 2.04 -1.70
C LEU A 40 10.36 1.14 -1.64
N SER A 41 10.53 -0.13 -1.27
CA SER A 41 9.44 -1.09 -1.04
C SER A 41 8.39 -0.58 -0.04
N ILE A 42 8.77 0.30 0.89
CA ILE A 42 7.86 0.91 1.88
C ILE A 42 6.87 1.89 1.23
N HIS A 43 7.18 2.43 0.04
CA HIS A 43 6.33 3.41 -0.64
C HIS A 43 4.94 2.86 -1.00
N LYS A 44 4.78 1.52 -1.07
CA LYS A 44 3.49 0.86 -1.28
C LYS A 44 2.47 1.21 -0.19
N TYR A 45 2.92 1.45 1.05
CA TYR A 45 2.06 1.88 2.17
C TYR A 45 1.62 3.35 2.11
N ILE A 46 2.09 4.11 1.13
CA ILE A 46 1.65 5.49 0.88
C ILE A 46 0.69 5.52 -0.32
N THR A 47 1.03 4.78 -1.37
CA THR A 47 0.41 4.97 -2.70
C THR A 47 -0.47 3.83 -3.16
N ARG A 48 -0.24 2.60 -2.68
CA ARG A 48 -0.87 1.38 -3.21
C ARG A 48 -2.02 0.92 -2.32
N SER A 49 -3.12 0.49 -2.95
CA SER A 49 -4.19 -0.25 -2.27
C SER A 49 -3.94 -1.75 -2.40
N PRO A 50 -4.20 -2.53 -1.33
CA PRO A 50 -4.79 -2.13 -0.05
C PRO A 50 -3.79 -1.55 0.97
N GLN A 51 -2.48 -1.69 0.77
CA GLN A 51 -1.45 -1.43 1.79
C GLN A 51 -1.56 -0.07 2.48
N ARG A 52 -1.90 1.00 1.74
CA ARG A 52 -2.05 2.36 2.30
C ARG A 52 -3.15 2.52 3.37
N PHE A 53 -4.07 1.56 3.46
CA PHE A 53 -5.15 1.58 4.46
C PHE A 53 -4.75 0.96 5.79
N TYR A 54 -3.49 0.57 5.97
CA TYR A 54 -2.96 0.01 7.21
C TYR A 54 -3.44 0.76 8.46
N SER A 55 -3.68 0.01 9.54
CA SER A 55 -4.06 0.60 10.83
C SER A 55 -2.89 1.37 11.44
N HIS A 56 -2.96 2.70 11.45
CA HIS A 56 -1.91 3.54 12.02
C HIS A 56 -1.69 3.29 13.52
N SER A 57 -2.76 3.04 14.29
CA SER A 57 -2.66 2.74 15.72
C SER A 57 -1.88 1.45 15.97
N VAL A 58 -2.23 0.38 15.25
CA VAL A 58 -1.53 -0.91 15.33
C VAL A 58 -0.07 -0.76 14.92
N TYR A 59 0.20 -0.06 13.82
CA TYR A 59 1.56 0.23 13.36
C TYR A 59 2.39 0.89 14.46
N SER A 60 1.90 1.99 15.05
CA SER A 60 2.63 2.76 16.04
C SER A 60 2.86 1.99 17.33
N LYS A 61 1.84 1.26 17.83
CA LYS A 61 1.99 0.45 19.05
C LYS A 61 2.91 -0.74 18.84
N PHE A 62 2.80 -1.41 17.69
CA PHE A 62 3.61 -2.59 17.41
C PHE A 62 5.08 -2.22 17.16
N LEU A 63 5.34 -1.16 16.39
CA LEU A 63 6.71 -0.66 16.20
C LEU A 63 7.35 -0.25 17.54
N LYS A 64 6.61 0.48 18.39
CA LYS A 64 7.09 0.82 19.74
C LYS A 64 7.41 -0.44 20.56
N TRP A 65 6.53 -1.44 20.54
CA TRP A 65 6.77 -2.70 21.23
C TRP A 65 8.04 -3.42 20.74
N LEU A 66 8.28 -3.43 19.42
CA LEU A 66 9.50 -4.01 18.83
C LEU A 66 10.76 -3.26 19.28
N GLU A 67 10.71 -1.93 19.30
CA GLU A 67 11.83 -1.10 19.79
C GLU A 67 12.11 -1.35 21.27
N ASP A 68 11.08 -1.39 22.10
CA ASP A 68 11.19 -1.65 23.54
C ASP A 68 11.76 -3.06 23.79
N ARG A 69 11.26 -4.09 23.06
CA ARG A 69 11.78 -5.46 23.14
C ARG A 69 13.25 -5.55 22.76
N ASN A 70 13.65 -4.86 21.69
CA ASN A 70 15.05 -4.82 21.27
C ASN A 70 15.95 -4.20 22.35
N ARG A 71 15.51 -3.12 23.01
CA ARG A 71 16.30 -2.48 24.09
C ARG A 71 16.45 -3.38 25.31
N THR A 72 15.40 -4.10 25.70
CA THR A 72 15.41 -4.92 26.91
C THR A 72 16.05 -6.30 26.73
N SER A 73 15.92 -6.91 25.54
CA SER A 73 16.35 -8.30 25.34
C SER A 73 16.78 -8.59 23.89
N GLN A 74 17.70 -7.78 23.36
CA GLN A 74 18.19 -7.88 21.97
C GLN A 74 18.60 -9.30 21.57
N ALA A 75 19.46 -9.97 22.36
CA ALA A 75 20.01 -11.28 21.98
C ALA A 75 18.92 -12.35 21.86
N ALA A 76 18.02 -12.42 22.86
CA ALA A 76 16.89 -13.35 22.83
C ALA A 76 15.93 -13.05 21.67
N PHE A 77 15.72 -11.76 21.38
CA PHE A 77 14.87 -11.35 20.26
C PHE A 77 15.47 -11.71 18.91
N GLN A 78 16.77 -11.49 18.72
CA GLN A 78 17.50 -11.89 17.51
C GLN A 78 17.46 -13.40 17.30
N GLN A 79 17.68 -14.18 18.35
CA GLN A 79 17.61 -15.63 18.30
C GLN A 79 16.22 -16.10 17.87
N TYR A 80 15.16 -15.55 18.48
CA TYR A 80 13.78 -15.88 18.11
C TYR A 80 13.51 -15.61 16.62
N LEU A 81 13.90 -14.43 16.12
CA LEU A 81 13.69 -14.07 14.71
C LEU A 81 14.50 -14.96 13.76
N PHE A 82 15.71 -15.37 14.15
CA PHE A 82 16.53 -16.29 13.37
C PHE A 82 15.89 -17.69 13.27
N GLU A 83 15.39 -18.22 14.39
CA GLU A 83 14.73 -19.53 14.44
C GLU A 83 13.42 -19.56 13.65
N HIS A 84 12.71 -18.42 13.57
CA HIS A 84 11.42 -18.29 12.90
C HIS A 84 11.50 -17.60 11.53
N ASP A 85 12.71 -17.42 10.96
CA ASP A 85 12.93 -16.68 9.72
C ASP A 85 12.07 -17.21 8.55
N ALA A 86 12.02 -18.53 8.37
CA ALA A 86 11.25 -19.16 7.30
C ALA A 86 9.74 -18.90 7.42
N GLU A 87 9.20 -18.92 8.65
CA GLU A 87 7.79 -18.65 8.91
C GLU A 87 7.46 -17.17 8.68
N LEU A 88 8.27 -16.26 9.21
CA LEU A 88 8.11 -14.82 9.02
C LEU A 88 8.21 -14.45 7.55
N ASN A 89 9.16 -15.04 6.82
CA ASN A 89 9.29 -14.83 5.38
C ASN A 89 8.03 -15.29 4.60
N ARG A 90 7.45 -16.44 4.96
CA ARG A 90 6.17 -16.91 4.38
C ARG A 90 5.02 -15.98 4.72
N ALA A 91 4.98 -15.39 5.92
CA ALA A 91 3.97 -14.41 6.30
C ALA A 91 4.01 -13.17 5.40
N PHE A 92 5.19 -12.65 5.09
CA PHE A 92 5.34 -11.56 4.12
C PHE A 92 4.90 -11.98 2.71
N LEU A 93 5.26 -13.18 2.26
CA LEU A 93 4.86 -13.69 0.95
C LEU A 93 3.34 -13.77 0.84
N HIS A 94 2.68 -14.41 1.80
CA HIS A 94 1.22 -14.55 1.81
C HIS A 94 0.50 -13.21 1.90
N LEU A 95 1.01 -12.27 2.69
CA LEU A 95 0.45 -10.93 2.74
C LEU A 95 0.58 -10.22 1.38
N GLU A 96 1.72 -10.34 0.70
CA GLU A 96 1.90 -9.74 -0.63
C GLU A 96 0.99 -10.40 -1.68
N GLU A 97 0.81 -11.73 -1.64
CA GLU A 97 -0.15 -12.43 -2.50
C GLU A 97 -1.58 -11.93 -2.29
N VAL A 98 -2.03 -11.81 -1.03
CA VAL A 98 -3.34 -11.26 -0.71
C VAL A 98 -3.45 -9.81 -1.17
N ASN A 99 -2.46 -8.97 -0.90
CA ASN A 99 -2.46 -7.57 -1.31
C ASN A 99 -2.50 -7.37 -2.83
N ASN A 100 -2.07 -8.37 -3.62
CA ASN A 100 -2.08 -8.32 -5.08
C ASN A 100 -3.45 -8.67 -5.70
N LEU A 101 -4.44 -9.09 -4.91
CA LEU A 101 -5.81 -9.27 -5.39
C LEU A 101 -6.43 -7.93 -5.81
N ASP A 102 -7.20 -7.92 -6.89
CA ASP A 102 -7.67 -6.71 -7.57
C ASP A 102 -8.98 -6.13 -6.99
N TRP A 103 -9.70 -6.92 -6.19
CA TRP A 103 -11.01 -6.57 -5.63
C TRP A 103 -10.97 -5.76 -4.34
N HIS A 104 -9.80 -5.40 -3.81
CA HIS A 104 -9.66 -4.73 -2.50
C HIS A 104 -10.24 -3.32 -2.42
N ASP A 105 -10.11 -2.50 -3.46
CA ASP A 105 -10.60 -1.11 -3.40
C ASP A 105 -12.11 -1.03 -3.68
N PHE A 106 -12.58 -1.87 -4.60
CA PHE A 106 -13.95 -1.87 -5.12
C PHE A 106 -14.24 -3.21 -5.79
N PHE A 107 -15.46 -3.72 -5.60
CA PHE A 107 -16.09 -4.71 -6.46
C PHE A 107 -17.36 -4.07 -7.05
N GLU A 108 -17.84 -4.60 -8.18
CA GLU A 108 -19.02 -4.07 -8.88
C GLU A 108 -20.26 -4.11 -7.98
N LYS A 109 -21.36 -3.44 -8.36
CA LYS A 109 -22.61 -3.57 -7.60
C LYS A 109 -23.13 -4.99 -7.81
N LEU A 110 -22.75 -5.88 -6.91
CA LEU A 110 -23.21 -7.25 -6.86
C LEU A 110 -24.67 -7.24 -6.40
N ASP A 111 -25.51 -8.05 -7.05
CA ASP A 111 -26.79 -8.43 -6.45
C ASP A 111 -26.56 -9.33 -5.22
N ASP A 112 -27.63 -9.66 -4.49
CA ASP A 112 -27.52 -10.42 -3.24
C ASP A 112 -26.81 -11.78 -3.44
N PHE A 113 -27.12 -12.48 -4.54
CA PHE A 113 -26.50 -13.76 -4.86
C PHE A 113 -25.01 -13.61 -5.23
N GLU A 114 -24.69 -12.61 -6.04
CA GLU A 114 -23.31 -12.31 -6.42
C GLU A 114 -22.46 -11.88 -5.22
N LEU A 115 -23.04 -11.14 -4.26
CA LEU A 115 -22.37 -10.74 -3.03
C LEU A 115 -22.08 -11.94 -2.13
N ILE A 116 -23.08 -12.81 -1.92
CA ILE A 116 -22.90 -14.07 -1.18
C ILE A 116 -21.80 -14.90 -1.83
N ARG A 117 -21.85 -15.08 -3.16
CA ARG A 117 -20.83 -15.84 -3.89
C ARG A 117 -19.44 -15.21 -3.75
N PHE A 118 -19.33 -13.88 -3.80
CA PHE A 118 -18.07 -13.18 -3.60
C PHE A 118 -17.53 -13.39 -2.18
N ILE A 119 -18.39 -13.31 -1.16
CA ILE A 119 -18.00 -13.54 0.22
C ILE A 119 -17.50 -14.98 0.40
N ASP A 120 -18.25 -15.96 -0.09
CA ASP A 120 -17.93 -17.39 0.00
C ASP A 120 -16.63 -17.75 -0.73
N GLN A 121 -16.45 -17.27 -1.96
CA GLN A 121 -15.36 -17.69 -2.83
C GLN A 121 -14.09 -16.85 -2.68
N GLN A 122 -14.21 -15.61 -2.23
CA GLN A 122 -13.08 -14.67 -2.14
C GLN A 122 -12.79 -14.27 -0.70
N ILE A 123 -13.77 -13.76 0.04
CA ILE A 123 -13.54 -13.19 1.37
C ILE A 123 -13.21 -14.27 2.40
N HIS A 124 -14.02 -15.33 2.54
CA HIS A 124 -13.79 -16.35 3.56
C HIS A 124 -12.46 -17.10 3.41
N PRO A 125 -12.05 -17.59 2.22
CA PRO A 125 -10.76 -18.26 2.05
C PRO A 125 -9.59 -17.31 2.32
N THR A 126 -9.71 -16.06 1.89
CA THR A 126 -8.66 -15.04 2.11
C THR A 126 -8.58 -14.63 3.58
N TYR A 127 -9.71 -14.52 4.27
CA TYR A 127 -9.77 -14.26 5.71
C TYR A 127 -9.06 -15.38 6.48
N LEU A 128 -9.37 -16.65 6.18
CA LEU A 128 -8.71 -17.80 6.81
C LEU A 128 -7.19 -17.75 6.58
N ARG A 129 -6.76 -17.57 5.33
CA ARG A 129 -5.34 -17.44 4.97
C ARG A 129 -4.66 -16.30 5.72
N LEU A 130 -5.30 -15.13 5.83
CA LEU A 130 -4.74 -14.00 6.60
C LEU A 130 -4.59 -14.35 8.07
N THR A 131 -5.61 -14.95 8.71
CA THR A 131 -5.56 -15.29 10.14
C THR A 131 -4.44 -16.28 10.46
N GLU A 132 -4.25 -17.28 9.61
CA GLU A 132 -3.33 -18.39 9.87
C GLU A 132 -1.92 -18.12 9.37
N ALA A 133 -1.79 -17.59 8.15
CA ALA A 133 -0.51 -17.53 7.46
C ALA A 133 0.21 -16.19 7.63
N VAL A 134 -0.49 -15.14 8.11
CA VAL A 134 0.08 -13.78 8.28
C VAL A 134 -0.09 -13.28 9.70
N PHE A 135 -1.32 -13.20 10.17
CA PHE A 135 -1.67 -12.65 11.47
C PHE A 135 -1.05 -13.45 12.62
N ALA A 136 -1.24 -14.77 12.63
CA ALA A 136 -0.69 -15.63 13.69
C ALA A 136 0.84 -15.54 13.80
N PRO A 137 1.65 -15.73 12.73
CA PRO A 137 3.11 -15.61 12.83
C PRO A 137 3.59 -14.25 13.37
N LEU A 138 3.02 -13.14 12.89
CA LEU A 138 3.42 -11.80 13.35
C LEU A 138 3.00 -11.53 14.80
N CYS A 139 1.82 -11.99 15.21
CA CYS A 139 1.35 -11.85 16.59
C CYS A 139 2.07 -12.80 17.55
N ARG A 140 2.53 -13.97 17.08
CA ARG A 140 3.25 -14.95 17.91
C ARG A 140 4.49 -14.36 18.55
N ILE A 141 5.18 -13.45 17.86
CA ILE A 141 6.33 -12.71 18.39
C ILE A 141 5.98 -12.09 19.76
N VAL A 142 4.87 -11.35 19.81
CA VAL A 142 4.41 -10.68 21.02
C VAL A 142 3.98 -11.68 22.08
N ALA A 143 3.21 -12.69 21.69
CA ALA A 143 2.70 -13.71 22.60
C ALA A 143 3.83 -14.52 23.26
N HIS A 144 4.86 -14.88 22.49
CA HIS A 144 6.04 -15.60 22.95
C HIS A 144 6.75 -14.83 24.06
N PHE A 145 7.12 -13.58 23.79
CA PHE A 145 7.82 -12.77 24.77
C PHE A 145 6.95 -12.37 25.97
N SER A 146 5.64 -12.16 25.77
CA SER A 146 4.70 -11.93 26.87
C SER A 146 4.61 -13.11 27.84
N ARG A 147 4.68 -14.35 27.35
CA ARG A 147 4.75 -15.54 28.20
C ARG A 147 6.11 -15.69 28.87
N LEU A 148 7.19 -15.50 28.11
CA LEU A 148 8.56 -15.61 28.59
C LEU A 148 8.82 -14.65 29.77
N ASP A 149 8.39 -13.39 29.65
CA ASP A 149 8.58 -12.38 30.70
C ASP A 149 7.87 -12.72 32.02
N ARG A 150 6.85 -13.59 31.98
CA ARG A 150 6.11 -14.05 33.17
C ARG A 150 6.51 -15.46 33.61
N GLY A 151 7.61 -15.99 33.08
CA GLY A 151 8.09 -17.34 33.39
C GLY A 151 7.14 -18.46 32.95
N LYS A 152 6.29 -18.23 31.94
CA LYS A 152 5.37 -19.25 31.40
C LYS A 152 5.98 -19.93 30.18
N GLY A 153 5.66 -21.22 30.00
CA GLY A 153 6.06 -21.98 28.81
C GLY A 153 5.55 -21.36 27.50
N THR A 154 6.38 -21.40 26.47
CA THR A 154 6.12 -20.81 25.15
C THR A 154 5.55 -21.82 24.14
N ASP A 155 5.40 -23.09 24.54
CA ASP A 155 4.79 -24.14 23.73
C ASP A 155 3.28 -23.93 23.53
N GLY A 156 2.74 -24.49 22.45
CA GLY A 156 1.31 -24.46 22.13
C GLY A 156 0.77 -23.05 21.82
N LEU A 157 1.62 -22.14 21.32
CA LEU A 157 1.21 -20.83 20.81
C LEU A 157 0.59 -20.95 19.42
N ASP A 158 -0.59 -21.57 19.37
CA ASP A 158 -1.47 -21.59 18.22
C ASP A 158 -2.32 -20.31 18.15
N LEU A 159 -3.09 -20.13 17.06
CA LEU A 159 -3.83 -18.90 16.76
C LEU A 159 -4.71 -18.40 17.93
N TRP A 160 -5.52 -19.26 18.55
CA TRP A 160 -6.38 -18.83 19.66
C TRP A 160 -5.62 -18.46 20.94
N PRO A 161 -4.68 -19.30 21.43
CA PRO A 161 -3.78 -18.90 22.52
C PRO A 161 -3.02 -17.60 22.27
N ILE A 162 -2.55 -17.34 21.04
CA ILE A 162 -1.92 -16.07 20.65
C ILE A 162 -2.89 -14.91 20.86
N VAL A 163 -4.11 -15.01 20.35
CA VAL A 163 -5.15 -13.98 20.48
C VAL A 163 -5.47 -13.67 21.95
N GLN A 164 -5.65 -14.71 22.76
CA GLN A 164 -5.92 -14.54 24.19
C GLN A 164 -4.75 -13.88 24.94
N GLU A 165 -3.52 -14.15 24.50
CA GLU A 165 -2.32 -13.57 25.07
C GLU A 165 -2.22 -12.08 24.71
N LEU A 166 -2.36 -11.72 23.43
CA LEU A 166 -2.29 -10.34 22.97
C LEU A 166 -3.38 -9.47 23.59
N GLY A 167 -4.59 -10.01 23.79
CA GLY A 167 -5.69 -9.32 24.46
C GLY A 167 -5.36 -8.80 25.87
N LYS A 168 -4.30 -9.31 26.50
CA LYS A 168 -3.83 -8.89 27.84
C LYS A 168 -2.66 -7.89 27.79
N THR A 169 -2.27 -7.46 26.60
CA THR A 169 -1.11 -6.57 26.38
C THR A 169 -1.55 -5.17 25.94
N SER A 170 -0.60 -4.25 25.82
CA SER A 170 -0.83 -2.93 25.20
C SER A 170 -1.27 -3.03 23.72
N LEU A 171 -1.11 -4.20 23.09
CA LEU A 171 -1.50 -4.51 21.73
C LEU A 171 -2.87 -5.19 21.61
N TYR A 172 -3.74 -5.11 22.63
CA TYR A 172 -5.06 -5.73 22.61
C TYR A 172 -5.91 -5.38 21.37
N GLU A 173 -5.76 -4.18 20.82
CA GLU A 173 -6.53 -3.76 19.63
C GLU A 173 -6.18 -4.54 18.36
N VAL A 174 -4.97 -5.16 18.32
CA VAL A 174 -4.51 -5.98 17.20
C VAL A 174 -5.45 -7.17 16.98
N VAL A 175 -6.08 -7.69 18.04
CA VAL A 175 -6.94 -8.87 17.94
C VAL A 175 -8.40 -8.54 17.59
N ASN A 176 -8.79 -7.26 17.57
CA ASN A 176 -10.18 -6.85 17.34
C ASN A 176 -10.79 -7.39 16.03
N PRO A 177 -10.07 -7.40 14.88
CA PRO A 177 -10.62 -7.93 13.64
C PRO A 177 -10.68 -9.46 13.59
N TYR A 178 -10.03 -10.15 14.53
CA TYR A 178 -10.08 -11.61 14.60
C TYR A 178 -11.36 -12.08 15.30
N LYS A 179 -12.21 -12.76 14.53
CA LYS A 179 -13.45 -13.40 15.00
C LYS A 179 -13.26 -14.91 15.07
N HIS A 180 -13.19 -15.45 16.29
CA HIS A 180 -12.93 -16.88 16.54
C HIS A 180 -14.01 -17.79 15.97
N ILE A 181 -15.29 -17.46 16.22
CA ILE A 181 -16.44 -18.25 15.75
C ILE A 181 -16.48 -18.23 14.22
N VAL A 182 -16.40 -17.04 13.60
CA VAL A 182 -16.33 -16.88 12.14
C VAL A 182 -15.19 -17.71 11.53
N ARG A 183 -13.96 -17.61 12.05
CA ARG A 183 -12.81 -18.38 11.54
C ARG A 183 -13.09 -19.88 11.61
N ASN A 184 -13.57 -20.38 12.76
CA ASN A 184 -13.79 -21.82 12.95
C ASN A 184 -14.95 -22.34 12.09
N ALA A 185 -16.02 -21.55 11.96
CA ALA A 185 -17.13 -21.86 11.08
C ALA A 185 -16.67 -21.97 9.63
N ILE A 186 -15.84 -21.02 9.14
CA ILE A 186 -15.25 -21.10 7.79
C ILE A 186 -14.40 -22.37 7.63
N ALA A 187 -13.51 -22.66 8.58
CA ALA A 187 -12.63 -23.82 8.51
C ALA A 187 -13.35 -25.17 8.54
N HIS A 188 -14.57 -25.23 9.10
CA HIS A 188 -15.35 -26.45 9.27
C HIS A 188 -16.65 -26.50 8.45
N GLY A 189 -16.89 -25.49 7.60
CA GLY A 189 -18.10 -25.41 6.76
C GLY A 189 -19.40 -25.07 7.51
N GLY A 190 -19.32 -24.51 8.71
CA GLY A 190 -20.47 -24.13 9.55
C GLY A 190 -21.07 -22.77 9.17
N ILE A 191 -21.40 -22.57 7.90
CA ILE A 191 -21.89 -21.29 7.37
C ILE A 191 -23.32 -21.45 6.84
N THR A 192 -24.23 -20.57 7.26
CA THR A 192 -25.59 -20.48 6.71
C THR A 192 -25.86 -19.06 6.23
N TYR A 193 -26.21 -18.92 4.95
CA TYR A 193 -26.56 -17.65 4.34
C TYR A 193 -28.04 -17.34 4.58
N LEU A 194 -28.31 -16.21 5.22
CA LEU A 194 -29.64 -15.67 5.51
C LEU A 194 -29.87 -14.44 4.62
N GLN A 195 -30.99 -13.73 4.83
CA GLN A 195 -31.29 -12.51 4.06
C GLN A 195 -30.43 -11.33 4.56
N ASN A 196 -29.43 -10.92 3.77
CA ASN A 196 -28.42 -9.88 4.09
C ASN A 196 -27.51 -10.19 5.29
N GLU A 197 -27.52 -11.43 5.76
CA GLU A 197 -26.82 -11.87 6.97
C GLU A 197 -26.22 -13.26 6.77
N ILE A 198 -25.18 -13.56 7.56
CA ILE A 198 -24.49 -14.84 7.57
C ILE A 198 -24.41 -15.33 9.02
N LEU A 199 -24.96 -16.51 9.26
CA LEU A 199 -24.86 -17.22 10.52
C LEU A 199 -23.64 -18.15 10.48
N TYR A 200 -22.76 -18.00 11.47
CA TYR A 200 -21.57 -18.82 11.66
C TYR A 200 -21.76 -19.71 12.87
N ARG A 201 -21.63 -21.02 12.69
CA ARG A 201 -21.69 -22.02 13.76
C ARG A 201 -20.35 -22.75 13.87
N ASP A 202 -19.75 -22.72 15.06
CA ASP A 202 -18.54 -23.51 15.31
C ASP A 202 -18.85 -24.98 15.62
N LYS A 203 -17.80 -25.83 15.67
CA LYS A 203 -17.93 -27.26 15.98
C LYS A 203 -18.47 -27.57 17.38
N LYS A 204 -18.49 -26.57 18.29
CA LYS A 204 -19.00 -26.69 19.66
C LYS A 204 -20.46 -26.19 19.76
N GLY A 205 -21.05 -25.74 18.65
CA GLY A 205 -22.41 -25.21 18.59
C GLY A 205 -22.53 -23.74 19.00
N ASN A 206 -21.42 -23.01 19.16
CA ASN A 206 -21.49 -21.56 19.38
C ASN A 206 -21.82 -20.85 18.06
N GLU A 207 -22.64 -19.81 18.16
CA GLU A 207 -23.16 -19.08 17.00
C GLU A 207 -22.86 -17.58 17.07
N GLU A 208 -22.60 -16.98 15.91
CA GLU A 208 -22.52 -15.52 15.74
C GLU A 208 -23.11 -15.17 14.36
N THR A 209 -23.92 -14.11 14.29
CA THR A 209 -24.52 -13.62 13.04
C THR A 209 -23.95 -12.26 12.68
N HIS A 210 -23.63 -12.05 11.40
CA HIS A 210 -23.13 -10.78 10.89
C HIS A 210 -23.83 -10.41 9.59
N SER A 211 -23.97 -9.11 9.31
CA SER A 211 -24.38 -8.69 7.96
C SER A 211 -23.28 -8.98 6.94
N ASP A 212 -23.66 -9.13 5.67
CA ASP A 212 -22.70 -9.30 4.57
C ASP A 212 -21.66 -8.17 4.56
N THR A 213 -22.12 -6.94 4.83
CA THR A 213 -21.25 -5.76 4.86
C THR A 213 -20.28 -5.76 6.03
N ASP A 214 -20.68 -6.33 7.18
CA ASP A 214 -19.82 -6.40 8.36
C ASP A 214 -18.74 -7.47 8.21
N ILE A 215 -19.01 -8.55 7.49
CA ILE A 215 -17.99 -9.55 7.14
C ILE A 215 -16.93 -8.97 6.20
N VAL A 216 -17.35 -8.21 5.19
CA VAL A 216 -16.40 -7.50 4.30
C VAL A 216 -15.57 -6.48 5.09
N ARG A 217 -16.17 -5.75 6.04
CA ARG A 217 -15.45 -4.80 6.92
C ARG A 217 -14.49 -5.50 7.86
N THR A 218 -14.90 -6.60 8.48
CA THR A 218 -14.06 -7.40 9.37
C THR A 218 -12.83 -7.93 8.63
N PHE A 219 -13.02 -8.39 7.39
CA PHE A 219 -11.92 -8.76 6.50
C PHE A 219 -10.98 -7.57 6.21
N ASP A 220 -11.54 -6.41 5.83
CA ASP A 220 -10.75 -5.21 5.54
C ASP A 220 -9.91 -4.76 6.73
N ASP A 221 -10.51 -4.74 7.93
CA ASP A 221 -9.84 -4.32 9.15
C ASP A 221 -8.75 -5.34 9.57
N LEU A 222 -8.95 -6.65 9.31
CA LEU A 222 -7.91 -7.66 9.51
C LEU A 222 -6.73 -7.47 8.53
N LEU A 223 -7.01 -7.21 7.26
CA LEU A 223 -5.98 -6.95 6.24
C LEU A 223 -5.21 -5.67 6.57
N ASP A 224 -5.88 -4.62 7.02
CA ASP A 224 -5.27 -3.35 7.44
C ASP A 224 -4.38 -3.54 8.69
N THR A 225 -4.79 -4.42 9.60
CA THR A 225 -4.01 -4.82 10.77
C THR A 225 -2.77 -5.61 10.37
N CYS A 226 -2.91 -6.61 9.49
CA CYS A 226 -1.77 -7.38 8.98
C CYS A 226 -0.77 -6.50 8.22
N ASN A 227 -1.25 -5.57 7.40
CA ASN A 227 -0.42 -4.59 6.71
C ASN A 227 0.31 -3.67 7.70
N ALA A 228 -0.33 -3.25 8.79
CA ALA A 228 0.29 -2.45 9.84
C ALA A 228 1.38 -3.21 10.61
N LEU A 229 1.14 -4.47 10.96
CA LEU A 229 2.12 -5.33 11.61
C LEU A 229 3.34 -5.55 10.71
N ALA A 230 3.12 -5.91 9.44
CA ALA A 230 4.20 -6.11 8.47
C ALA A 230 5.00 -4.83 8.22
N LEU A 231 4.35 -3.67 8.14
CA LEU A 231 5.00 -2.37 8.00
C LEU A 231 5.86 -2.02 9.23
N GLY A 232 5.29 -2.15 10.43
CA GLY A 232 6.00 -1.89 11.68
C GLY A 232 7.24 -2.78 11.81
N PHE A 233 7.09 -4.07 11.49
CA PHE A 233 8.21 -5.00 11.50
C PHE A 233 9.26 -4.67 10.42
N SER A 234 8.83 -4.32 9.20
CA SER A 234 9.74 -3.91 8.12
C SER A 234 10.58 -2.69 8.52
N ILE A 235 9.94 -1.64 9.07
CA ILE A 235 10.64 -0.43 9.51
C ILE A 235 11.61 -0.75 10.63
N PHE A 236 11.19 -1.55 11.62
CA PHE A 236 12.07 -1.99 12.71
C PHE A 236 13.33 -2.68 12.16
N LEU A 237 13.16 -3.66 11.27
CA LEU A 237 14.27 -4.42 10.71
C LEU A 237 15.19 -3.57 9.83
N LEU A 238 14.64 -2.68 9.00
CA LEU A 238 15.41 -1.77 8.15
C LEU A 238 16.27 -0.80 8.98
N VAL A 239 15.74 -0.28 10.09
CA VAL A 239 16.48 0.64 10.98
C VAL A 239 17.54 -0.12 11.78
N ASN A 240 17.24 -1.34 12.22
CA ASN A 240 18.12 -2.12 13.11
C ASN A 240 19.00 -3.13 12.36
N GLN A 241 19.04 -3.14 11.03
CA GLN A 241 19.91 -4.04 10.25
C GLN A 241 21.39 -4.00 10.73
N PRO A 242 22.00 -2.83 11.06
CA PRO A 242 23.37 -2.79 11.59
C PRO A 242 23.58 -3.54 12.91
N HIS A 243 22.50 -3.78 13.66
CA HIS A 243 22.56 -4.55 14.90
C HIS A 243 22.55 -6.08 14.67
N GLY A 244 22.54 -6.55 13.41
CA GLY A 244 22.61 -7.97 13.07
C GLY A 244 21.28 -8.61 12.70
N TYR A 245 20.20 -7.82 12.58
CA TYR A 245 18.90 -8.32 12.12
C TYR A 245 18.92 -8.64 10.62
N LYS A 246 18.42 -9.83 10.27
CA LYS A 246 18.23 -10.23 8.87
C LYS A 246 16.88 -9.73 8.36
N LEU A 247 16.88 -9.26 7.11
CA LEU A 247 15.64 -8.90 6.43
C LEU A 247 15.02 -10.17 5.82
N PRO A 248 13.70 -10.40 5.98
CA PRO A 248 13.00 -11.45 5.27
C PRO A 248 13.25 -11.37 3.77
N GLN A 249 13.47 -12.52 3.13
CA GLN A 249 13.75 -12.59 1.70
C GLN A 249 12.68 -11.89 0.86
N GLN A 250 11.41 -11.97 1.27
CA GLN A 250 10.32 -11.29 0.58
C GLN A 250 10.45 -9.77 0.62
N LEU A 251 10.94 -9.18 1.71
CA LEU A 251 11.17 -7.74 1.80
C LEU A 251 12.29 -7.30 0.85
N LEU A 252 13.35 -8.11 0.75
CA LEU A 252 14.47 -7.90 -0.17
C LEU A 252 14.02 -8.03 -1.64
N LEU A 253 13.12 -8.97 -1.92
CA LEU A 253 12.50 -9.13 -3.24
C LEU A 253 11.66 -7.91 -3.61
N ASP A 254 10.83 -7.41 -2.68
CA ASP A 254 10.02 -6.21 -2.90
C ASP A 254 10.89 -4.97 -3.13
N GLU A 255 12.02 -4.87 -2.44
CA GLU A 255 13.00 -3.79 -2.65
C GLU A 255 13.64 -3.88 -4.04
N LEU A 256 14.07 -5.08 -4.47
CA LEU A 256 14.56 -5.31 -5.84
C LEU A 256 13.53 -4.90 -6.89
N LYS A 257 12.26 -5.25 -6.66
CA LYS A 257 11.15 -4.89 -7.56
C LYS A 257 11.03 -3.39 -7.70
N GLU A 258 10.96 -2.66 -6.59
CA GLU A 258 10.77 -1.20 -6.65
C GLU A 258 12.02 -0.46 -7.15
N GLU A 259 13.24 -0.88 -6.81
CA GLU A 259 14.50 -0.27 -7.29
C GLU A 259 14.74 -0.47 -8.80
N THR A 260 14.12 -1.49 -9.40
CA THR A 260 14.27 -1.80 -10.84
C THR A 260 13.05 -1.42 -11.67
N LYS A 261 11.97 -0.94 -11.04
CA LYS A 261 10.68 -0.70 -11.67
C LYS A 261 10.74 0.44 -12.68
N ALA A 262 10.57 0.11 -13.95
CA ALA A 262 10.50 1.10 -15.02
C ALA A 262 9.21 0.90 -15.84
N PRO A 263 8.73 1.92 -16.59
CA PRO A 263 7.56 1.77 -17.46
C PRO A 263 7.66 0.62 -18.48
N TRP A 264 8.87 0.16 -18.77
CA TRP A 264 9.18 -0.90 -19.72
C TRP A 264 9.75 -2.17 -19.10
N TRP A 265 9.94 -2.22 -17.77
CA TRP A 265 10.62 -3.33 -17.10
C TRP A 265 10.03 -3.58 -15.71
N GLU A 266 9.73 -4.85 -15.43
CA GLU A 266 9.19 -5.29 -14.16
C GLU A 266 9.85 -6.60 -13.73
N VAL A 267 10.30 -6.67 -12.48
CA VAL A 267 10.65 -7.95 -11.83
C VAL A 267 9.36 -8.50 -11.21
N ILE A 268 8.95 -9.70 -11.61
CA ILE A 268 7.68 -10.30 -11.14
C ILE A 268 7.90 -11.25 -9.94
N GLY A 269 9.09 -11.84 -9.82
CA GLY A 269 9.42 -12.71 -8.69
C GLY A 269 10.82 -13.28 -8.79
N CYS A 270 11.24 -13.98 -7.73
CA CYS A 270 12.51 -14.70 -7.68
C CYS A 270 12.32 -16.11 -7.09
N THR A 271 13.18 -17.04 -7.47
CA THR A 271 13.15 -18.42 -6.96
C THR A 271 14.56 -18.98 -6.82
N PRO A 272 14.96 -19.44 -5.62
CA PRO A 272 16.18 -20.22 -5.44
C PRO A 272 16.11 -21.53 -6.25
N SER A 273 17.21 -21.90 -6.89
CA SER A 273 17.32 -23.06 -7.76
C SER A 273 18.75 -23.63 -7.71
N ARG A 274 18.98 -24.76 -8.37
CA ARG A 274 20.30 -25.33 -8.59
C ARG A 274 20.51 -25.55 -10.09
N PHE A 275 21.69 -25.21 -10.59
CA PHE A 275 22.07 -25.40 -11.99
C PHE A 275 23.45 -26.03 -12.03
N THR A 276 23.56 -27.25 -12.57
CA THR A 276 24.84 -27.98 -12.71
C THR A 276 25.69 -27.98 -11.43
N GLY A 277 25.06 -28.17 -10.27
CA GLY A 277 25.74 -28.17 -8.96
C GLY A 277 25.94 -26.81 -8.31
N LEU A 278 25.74 -25.70 -9.03
CA LEU A 278 25.80 -24.34 -8.52
C LEU A 278 24.47 -23.94 -7.88
N ASN A 279 24.50 -23.16 -6.80
CA ASN A 279 23.28 -22.52 -6.30
C ASN A 279 22.95 -21.31 -7.19
N GLN A 280 21.67 -21.15 -7.52
CA GLN A 280 21.23 -20.13 -8.47
C GLN A 280 20.02 -19.38 -7.93
N LEU A 281 19.98 -18.06 -8.12
CA LEU A 281 18.76 -17.29 -7.97
C LEU A 281 18.17 -17.03 -9.36
N ILE A 282 16.98 -17.56 -9.63
CA ILE A 282 16.21 -17.20 -10.83
C ILE A 282 15.44 -15.92 -10.53
N VAL A 283 15.60 -14.89 -11.36
CA VAL A 283 14.85 -13.65 -11.33
C VAL A 283 13.94 -13.61 -12.55
N TYR A 284 12.64 -13.55 -12.35
CA TYR A 284 11.67 -13.49 -13.44
C TYR A 284 11.39 -12.04 -13.80
N CYS A 285 11.59 -11.69 -15.07
CA CYS A 285 11.46 -10.33 -15.57
C CYS A 285 10.45 -10.27 -16.72
N ARG A 286 9.66 -9.20 -16.76
CA ARG A 286 8.67 -8.92 -17.79
C ARG A 286 8.94 -7.57 -18.45
N PRO A 287 9.53 -7.54 -19.67
CA PRO A 287 9.66 -6.31 -20.41
C PRO A 287 8.36 -5.94 -21.13
N ASN A 288 8.06 -4.65 -21.12
CA ASN A 288 6.97 -4.01 -21.86
C ASN A 288 7.54 -3.06 -22.93
N THR A 289 8.56 -3.52 -23.67
CA THR A 289 9.18 -2.76 -24.75
C THR A 289 9.84 -3.69 -25.75
N SER A 290 9.80 -3.32 -27.03
CA SER A 290 10.58 -3.95 -28.10
C SER A 290 12.00 -3.38 -28.23
N ASP A 291 12.37 -2.38 -27.43
CA ASP A 291 13.68 -1.73 -27.48
C ASP A 291 14.73 -2.59 -26.75
N PHE A 292 15.66 -3.17 -27.51
CA PHE A 292 16.74 -4.00 -26.97
C PHE A 292 17.64 -3.24 -25.99
N GLY A 293 17.94 -1.97 -26.25
CA GLY A 293 18.83 -1.18 -25.37
C GLY A 293 18.24 -0.96 -23.99
N LYS A 294 16.92 -0.73 -23.92
CA LYS A 294 16.20 -0.65 -22.63
C LYS A 294 16.25 -1.96 -21.87
N VAL A 295 16.01 -3.07 -22.56
CA VAL A 295 16.08 -4.41 -21.95
C VAL A 295 17.49 -4.71 -21.46
N GLN A 296 18.52 -4.36 -22.24
CA GLN A 296 19.91 -4.59 -21.88
C GLN A 296 20.28 -3.85 -20.58
N ILE A 297 19.97 -2.55 -20.49
CA ILE A 297 20.25 -1.73 -19.30
C ILE A 297 19.47 -2.26 -18.08
N SER A 298 18.17 -2.53 -18.23
CA SER A 298 17.35 -3.03 -17.12
C SER A 298 17.78 -4.41 -16.66
N THR A 299 18.17 -5.30 -17.57
CA THR A 299 18.71 -6.64 -17.26
C THR A 299 20.00 -6.52 -16.46
N PHE A 300 20.93 -5.67 -16.90
CA PHE A 300 22.18 -5.43 -16.19
C PHE A 300 21.95 -4.87 -14.79
N GLN A 301 21.14 -3.81 -14.68
CA GLN A 301 20.79 -3.21 -13.40
C GLN A 301 20.14 -4.23 -12.44
N THR A 302 19.17 -5.01 -12.93
CA THR A 302 18.51 -6.05 -12.12
C THR A 302 19.49 -7.13 -11.68
N GLY A 303 20.41 -7.58 -12.54
CA GLY A 303 21.42 -8.58 -12.17
C GLY A 303 22.33 -8.10 -11.04
N VAL A 304 22.82 -6.86 -11.12
CA VAL A 304 23.67 -6.27 -10.08
C VAL A 304 22.90 -6.09 -8.76
N LEU A 305 21.67 -5.56 -8.83
CA LEU A 305 20.84 -5.36 -7.64
C LEU A 305 20.37 -6.68 -7.01
N ALA A 306 20.20 -7.74 -7.80
CA ALA A 306 19.83 -9.05 -7.28
C ALA A 306 20.92 -9.62 -6.36
N GLU A 307 22.20 -9.50 -6.70
CA GLU A 307 23.29 -9.90 -5.79
C GLU A 307 23.31 -9.04 -4.53
N ARG A 308 23.06 -7.74 -4.67
CA ARG A 308 23.04 -6.82 -3.52
C ARG A 308 21.94 -7.18 -2.52
N PHE A 309 20.73 -7.46 -3.00
CA PHE A 309 19.57 -7.73 -2.15
C PHE A 309 19.47 -9.20 -1.72
N ALA A 310 20.02 -10.13 -2.49
CA ALA A 310 20.01 -11.55 -2.15
C ALA A 310 21.39 -12.17 -2.41
N PRO A 311 22.41 -11.85 -1.59
CA PRO A 311 23.77 -12.34 -1.80
C PRO A 311 23.92 -13.85 -1.53
N GLY A 312 25.00 -14.43 -2.04
CA GLY A 312 25.42 -15.80 -1.72
C GLY A 312 25.06 -16.86 -2.75
N TYR A 313 24.52 -16.47 -3.91
CA TYR A 313 24.33 -17.37 -5.03
C TYR A 313 25.53 -17.31 -5.97
N ASP A 314 25.95 -18.47 -6.48
CA ASP A 314 27.00 -18.61 -7.49
C ASP A 314 26.54 -17.99 -8.82
N ARG A 315 25.23 -18.05 -9.10
CA ARG A 315 24.64 -17.59 -10.36
C ARG A 315 23.34 -16.82 -10.15
N TYR A 316 23.20 -15.68 -10.81
CA TYR A 316 21.94 -14.94 -10.91
C TYR A 316 21.41 -15.05 -12.33
N PHE A 317 20.30 -15.77 -12.51
CA PHE A 317 19.72 -16.06 -13.82
C PHE A 317 18.44 -15.26 -14.03
N LEU A 318 18.45 -14.36 -15.01
CA LEU A 318 17.29 -13.56 -15.37
C LEU A 318 16.51 -14.28 -16.47
N SER A 319 15.28 -14.73 -16.15
CA SER A 319 14.33 -15.27 -17.12
C SER A 319 13.44 -14.14 -17.65
N ILE A 320 13.64 -13.75 -18.91
CA ILE A 320 12.98 -12.61 -19.53
C ILE A 320 11.81 -13.10 -20.39
N ARG A 321 10.57 -12.79 -19.99
CA ARG A 321 9.35 -13.24 -20.69
C ARG A 321 8.45 -12.06 -21.02
N SER A 322 8.11 -11.89 -22.30
CA SER A 322 7.14 -10.89 -22.76
C SER A 322 6.21 -11.49 -23.81
N THR A 323 5.00 -10.95 -23.91
CA THR A 323 4.07 -11.26 -25.00
C THR A 323 4.57 -10.73 -26.35
N SER A 324 5.47 -9.73 -26.31
CA SER A 324 6.00 -9.03 -27.48
C SER A 324 7.37 -9.52 -27.96
N SER A 325 7.97 -10.53 -27.31
CA SER A 325 9.30 -11.05 -27.64
C SER A 325 9.33 -12.57 -27.64
N LEU A 326 10.42 -13.15 -28.17
CA LEU A 326 10.77 -14.53 -27.83
C LEU A 326 11.24 -14.61 -26.37
N PRO A 327 11.17 -15.81 -25.74
CA PRO A 327 11.80 -16.06 -24.46
C PRO A 327 13.26 -15.62 -24.44
N GLY A 328 13.57 -14.69 -23.54
CA GLY A 328 14.91 -14.15 -23.34
C GLY A 328 15.53 -14.66 -22.04
N TRP A 329 16.84 -14.49 -21.92
CA TRP A 329 17.55 -14.79 -20.69
C TRP A 329 18.89 -14.05 -20.59
N ALA A 330 19.40 -13.93 -19.37
CA ALA A 330 20.76 -13.51 -19.09
C ALA A 330 21.24 -14.20 -17.81
N ALA A 331 22.55 -14.43 -17.69
CA ALA A 331 23.13 -15.04 -16.49
C ALA A 331 24.32 -14.22 -16.01
N PHE A 332 24.41 -14.03 -14.69
CA PHE A 332 25.45 -13.25 -14.04
C PHE A 332 26.23 -14.15 -13.07
N ASP A 333 27.54 -13.94 -13.05
CA ASP A 333 28.46 -14.57 -12.10
C ASP A 333 28.35 -13.88 -10.74
N GLY A 334 27.86 -14.62 -9.74
CA GLY A 334 27.62 -14.10 -8.41
C GLY A 334 28.90 -13.79 -7.63
N LYS A 335 29.99 -14.54 -7.85
CA LYS A 335 31.27 -14.28 -7.18
C LYS A 335 31.88 -12.97 -7.64
N LYS A 336 31.87 -12.73 -8.95
CA LYS A 336 32.34 -11.44 -9.51
C LYS A 336 31.49 -10.27 -9.04
N LEU A 337 30.16 -10.42 -9.03
CA LEU A 337 29.27 -9.38 -8.49
C LEU A 337 29.58 -9.08 -7.02
N HIS A 338 29.80 -10.11 -6.21
CA HIS A 338 30.15 -9.98 -4.80
C HIS A 338 31.47 -9.21 -4.59
N GLU A 339 32.52 -9.57 -5.33
CA GLU A 339 33.81 -8.88 -5.31
C GLU A 339 33.66 -7.39 -5.67
N LEU A 340 32.90 -7.10 -6.73
CA LEU A 340 32.65 -5.74 -7.21
C LEU A 340 31.85 -4.90 -6.22
N ARG A 341 30.90 -5.50 -5.50
CA ARG A 341 30.14 -4.84 -4.44
C ARG A 341 31.04 -4.41 -3.28
N ASN A 342 32.00 -5.24 -2.91
CA ASN A 342 32.89 -4.98 -1.78
C ASN A 342 34.06 -4.04 -2.14
N LYS A 343 34.29 -3.77 -3.43
CA LYS A 343 35.31 -2.84 -3.92
C LYS A 343 34.90 -1.39 -3.66
N LYS A 344 35.75 -0.60 -2.99
CA LYS A 344 35.43 0.80 -2.56
C LYS A 344 35.20 1.79 -3.72
N LYS A 345 35.80 1.55 -4.88
CA LYS A 345 35.69 2.38 -6.10
C LYS A 345 35.57 1.45 -7.30
N THR A 346 34.35 1.14 -7.68
CA THR A 346 34.03 0.38 -8.90
C THR A 346 33.71 1.37 -10.03
N VAL A 347 34.14 1.07 -11.25
CA VAL A 347 33.74 1.77 -12.49
C VAL A 347 32.95 0.83 -13.38
N ILE A 348 32.26 1.31 -14.43
CA ILE A 348 31.43 0.45 -15.28
C ILE A 348 32.27 -0.62 -15.99
N GLU A 349 33.52 -0.29 -16.33
CA GLU A 349 34.48 -1.19 -16.96
C GLU A 349 34.84 -2.38 -16.06
N ASP A 350 34.77 -2.21 -14.73
CA ASP A 350 35.03 -3.30 -13.77
C ASP A 350 33.97 -4.40 -13.86
N TYR A 351 32.77 -4.11 -14.39
CA TYR A 351 31.71 -5.11 -14.59
C TYR A 351 31.91 -5.96 -15.85
N LYS A 352 33.00 -5.78 -16.60
CA LYS A 352 33.31 -6.62 -17.75
C LYS A 352 33.45 -8.09 -17.33
N GLY A 353 32.74 -8.97 -18.02
CA GLY A 353 32.77 -10.41 -17.75
C GLY A 353 31.94 -10.87 -16.55
N VAL A 354 31.12 -9.98 -15.97
CA VAL A 354 30.09 -10.34 -14.97
C VAL A 354 28.94 -11.11 -15.63
N ILE A 355 28.56 -10.73 -16.84
CA ILE A 355 27.58 -11.48 -17.64
C ILE A 355 28.28 -12.71 -18.21
N GLN A 356 27.75 -13.89 -17.93
CA GLN A 356 28.25 -15.14 -18.51
C GLN A 356 28.15 -15.07 -20.03
N ASP A 357 29.25 -15.41 -20.71
CA ASP A 357 29.40 -15.36 -22.17
C ASP A 357 29.16 -13.96 -22.80
N GLY A 358 29.07 -12.91 -21.98
CA GLY A 358 28.72 -11.55 -22.44
C GLY A 358 27.33 -11.44 -23.07
N LEU A 359 26.44 -12.42 -22.85
CA LEU A 359 25.20 -12.57 -23.61
C LEU A 359 23.97 -12.16 -22.81
N ILE A 360 23.21 -11.22 -23.37
CA ILE A 360 21.80 -10.98 -23.00
C ILE A 360 20.95 -11.38 -24.22
N PHE A 361 20.25 -12.50 -24.11
CA PHE A 361 19.39 -12.98 -25.18
C PHE A 361 18.01 -12.32 -25.08
N TYR A 362 17.69 -11.45 -26.03
CA TYR A 362 16.36 -10.85 -26.18
C TYR A 362 16.07 -10.53 -27.63
N VAL A 363 15.04 -11.16 -28.20
CA VAL A 363 14.63 -10.94 -29.59
C VAL A 363 13.20 -10.40 -29.63
N PRO A 364 13.00 -9.10 -29.90
CA PRO A 364 11.67 -8.53 -30.03
C PRO A 364 10.99 -9.06 -31.30
N ARG A 365 9.69 -9.36 -31.24
CA ARG A 365 8.93 -9.82 -32.42
C ARG A 365 8.78 -8.71 -33.47
N ILE A 366 8.70 -7.45 -33.01
CA ILE A 366 8.54 -6.27 -33.86
C ILE A 366 9.66 -5.29 -33.52
N LYS A 367 10.43 -4.87 -34.53
CA LYS A 367 11.46 -3.83 -34.36
C LYS A 367 10.82 -2.45 -34.50
N THR A 368 10.89 -1.64 -33.46
CA THR A 368 10.45 -0.25 -33.51
C THR A 368 11.47 0.62 -34.25
N PRO A 369 11.05 1.43 -35.24
CA PRO A 369 11.94 2.41 -35.87
C PRO A 369 12.55 3.38 -34.84
N ARG A 370 13.82 3.75 -35.05
CA ARG A 370 14.59 4.59 -34.09
C ARG A 370 13.90 5.93 -33.79
N LEU A 371 13.28 6.56 -34.78
CA LEU A 371 12.57 7.83 -34.60
C LEU A 371 11.37 7.69 -33.65
N ILE A 372 10.56 6.64 -33.84
CA ILE A 372 9.42 6.32 -32.98
C ILE A 372 9.90 6.01 -31.56
N ALA A 373 10.99 5.25 -31.42
CA ALA A 373 11.58 4.96 -30.11
C ALA A 373 12.04 6.23 -29.37
N ARG A 374 12.65 7.20 -30.08
CA ARG A 374 13.06 8.49 -29.50
C ARG A 374 11.86 9.32 -29.05
N ILE A 375 10.83 9.46 -29.89
CA ILE A 375 9.60 10.19 -29.53
C ILE A 375 8.95 9.54 -28.31
N HIS A 376 8.84 8.21 -28.31
CA HIS A 376 8.31 7.48 -27.18
C HIS A 376 9.11 7.71 -25.88
N ASN A 377 10.44 7.80 -25.96
CA ASN A 377 11.28 8.12 -24.79
C ASN A 377 11.01 9.53 -24.24
N ILE A 378 10.83 10.52 -25.11
CA ILE A 378 10.46 11.89 -24.71
C ILE A 378 9.09 11.89 -24.02
N VAL A 379 8.09 11.21 -24.62
CA VAL A 379 6.75 11.08 -24.04
C VAL A 379 6.80 10.40 -22.67
N LEU A 380 7.58 9.33 -22.54
CA LEU A 380 7.76 8.63 -21.26
C LEU A 380 8.43 9.53 -20.20
N SER A 381 9.49 10.25 -20.58
CA SER A 381 10.19 11.19 -19.70
C SER A 381 9.24 12.27 -19.18
N VAL A 382 8.47 12.92 -20.08
CA VAL A 382 7.45 13.89 -19.68
C VAL A 382 6.39 13.26 -18.78
N LYS A 383 5.92 12.05 -19.11
CA LYS A 383 4.92 11.33 -18.30
C LYS A 383 5.41 11.00 -16.89
N LEU A 384 6.71 10.73 -16.72
CA LEU A 384 7.33 10.43 -15.42
C LEU A 384 7.58 11.70 -14.61
N HIS A 385 8.20 12.73 -15.21
CA HIS A 385 8.66 13.91 -14.47
C HIS A 385 7.60 15.01 -14.32
N LEU A 386 6.67 15.17 -15.27
CA LEU A 386 5.68 16.25 -15.20
C LEU A 386 4.74 16.14 -13.98
N PRO A 387 4.20 14.96 -13.62
CA PRO A 387 3.41 14.83 -12.39
C PRO A 387 4.22 15.22 -11.16
N ILE A 388 5.54 14.95 -11.18
CA ILE A 388 6.42 15.22 -10.06
C ILE A 388 6.56 16.72 -9.82
N VAL A 389 6.97 17.42 -10.88
CA VAL A 389 7.12 18.89 -10.86
C VAL A 389 5.80 19.57 -10.46
N LEU A 390 4.67 19.11 -11.00
CA LEU A 390 3.37 19.69 -10.69
C LEU A 390 2.95 19.52 -9.23
N SER A 391 3.31 18.41 -8.59
CA SER A 391 3.03 18.25 -7.15
C SER A 391 3.99 19.03 -6.27
N ASP A 392 5.25 19.23 -6.67
CA ASP A 392 6.19 20.03 -5.89
C ASP A 392 5.78 21.50 -5.89
N ILE A 393 5.36 22.03 -7.05
CA ILE A 393 4.76 23.37 -7.17
C ILE A 393 3.52 23.48 -6.26
N ARG A 394 2.67 22.45 -6.21
CA ARG A 394 1.47 22.47 -5.34
C ARG A 394 1.86 22.50 -3.87
N ARG A 395 2.85 21.72 -3.46
CA ARG A 395 3.33 21.69 -2.07
C ARG A 395 3.89 23.05 -1.66
N GLN A 396 4.70 23.68 -2.51
CA GLN A 396 5.22 25.04 -2.27
C GLN A 396 4.11 26.10 -2.14
N LEU A 397 3.03 25.96 -2.92
CA LEU A 397 1.89 26.87 -2.87
C LEU A 397 0.90 26.57 -1.72
N GLY A 398 1.15 25.57 -0.89
CA GLY A 398 0.23 25.12 0.17
C GLY A 398 -1.11 24.61 -0.38
N TRP A 399 -1.10 24.05 -1.61
CA TRP A 399 -2.30 23.55 -2.25
C TRP A 399 -2.57 22.10 -1.82
N PRO A 400 -3.79 21.78 -1.33
CA PRO A 400 -4.10 20.43 -0.90
C PRO A 400 -4.13 19.48 -2.10
N GLU A 401 -3.71 18.24 -1.86
CA GLU A 401 -3.83 17.19 -2.85
C GLU A 401 -5.23 16.58 -2.78
N ILE A 402 -6.00 16.74 -3.86
CA ILE A 402 -7.38 16.28 -3.94
C ILE A 402 -7.39 14.87 -4.54
N HIS A 403 -7.65 13.84 -3.74
CA HIS A 403 -7.75 12.45 -4.21
C HIS A 403 -9.20 12.11 -4.51
N VAL A 404 -9.52 11.91 -5.79
CA VAL A 404 -10.88 11.53 -6.22
C VAL A 404 -11.01 10.01 -6.16
N ARG A 405 -11.76 9.51 -5.17
CA ARG A 405 -11.96 8.07 -4.95
C ARG A 405 -13.10 7.55 -5.80
N GLU A 406 -14.20 8.28 -5.81
CA GLU A 406 -15.37 7.99 -6.64
C GLU A 406 -15.84 9.25 -7.35
N ALA A 407 -16.19 9.10 -8.63
CA ALA A 407 -16.82 10.16 -9.40
C ALA A 407 -17.74 9.52 -10.45
N LYS A 408 -19.04 9.78 -10.33
CA LYS A 408 -20.09 9.28 -11.22
C LYS A 408 -20.81 10.47 -11.84
N ILE A 409 -20.93 10.44 -13.16
CA ILE A 409 -21.66 11.44 -13.94
C ILE A 409 -22.80 10.75 -14.68
N HIS A 410 -23.97 11.37 -14.68
CA HIS A 410 -25.09 10.93 -15.49
C HIS A 410 -25.82 12.13 -16.09
N ARG A 411 -26.55 11.89 -17.18
CA ARG A 411 -27.36 12.92 -17.82
C ARG A 411 -28.62 13.17 -16.99
N ASN A 412 -28.96 14.44 -16.81
CA ASN A 412 -30.23 14.86 -16.23
C ASN A 412 -30.78 16.03 -17.06
N GLY A 413 -31.54 15.71 -18.11
CA GLY A 413 -32.02 16.68 -19.10
C GLY A 413 -30.87 17.23 -19.95
N TRP A 414 -30.71 18.56 -19.94
CA TRP A 414 -29.65 19.28 -20.67
C TRP A 414 -28.35 19.46 -19.87
N GLY A 415 -28.33 19.06 -18.60
CA GLY A 415 -27.14 19.14 -17.74
C GLY A 415 -26.68 17.77 -17.25
N ALA A 416 -25.44 17.72 -16.81
CA ALA A 416 -24.88 16.59 -16.11
C ALA A 416 -25.08 16.72 -14.59
N ALA A 417 -25.38 15.59 -13.94
CA ALA A 417 -25.38 15.45 -12.50
C ALA A 417 -24.15 14.64 -12.06
N LEU A 418 -23.35 15.23 -11.17
CA LEU A 418 -22.10 14.68 -10.66
C LEU A 418 -22.27 14.27 -9.20
N ASN A 419 -21.95 13.02 -8.88
CA ASN A 419 -21.75 12.56 -7.51
C ASN A 419 -20.30 12.14 -7.33
N GLY A 420 -19.68 12.47 -6.21
CA GLY A 420 -18.32 12.02 -5.96
C GLY A 420 -17.92 12.02 -4.50
N ASN A 421 -16.91 11.21 -4.21
CA ASN A 421 -16.28 11.08 -2.91
C ASN A 421 -14.80 11.41 -3.06
N ILE A 422 -14.31 12.37 -2.26
CA ILE A 422 -12.91 12.80 -2.30
C ILE A 422 -12.27 12.75 -0.93
N PHE A 423 -10.96 12.53 -0.90
CA PHE A 423 -10.10 12.72 0.26
C PHE A 423 -9.17 13.90 -0.01
N LEU A 424 -8.92 14.73 1.00
CA LEU A 424 -7.95 15.82 0.93
C LEU A 424 -6.73 15.46 1.75
N ASP A 425 -5.58 15.37 1.07
CA ASP A 425 -4.29 15.23 1.74
C ASP A 425 -3.63 16.60 1.88
N LEU A 426 -3.18 16.91 3.10
CA LEU A 426 -2.52 18.15 3.45
C LEU A 426 -1.09 17.87 3.89
N PRO A 427 -0.09 18.48 3.23
CA PRO A 427 1.31 18.29 3.59
C PRO A 427 1.65 18.72 5.03
N ALA A 428 0.89 19.65 5.61
CA ALA A 428 1.01 20.10 6.99
C ALA A 428 -0.34 20.68 7.46
N GLY A 429 -0.89 20.13 8.54
CA GLY A 429 -2.11 20.61 9.20
C GLY A 429 -3.39 19.84 8.85
N ASP A 430 -4.42 20.05 9.68
CA ASP A 430 -5.73 19.45 9.51
C ASP A 430 -6.58 20.16 8.45
N VAL A 431 -7.58 19.46 7.92
CA VAL A 431 -8.50 19.98 6.90
C VAL A 431 -9.38 21.09 7.48
N GLY A 432 -8.89 22.34 7.51
CA GLY A 432 -9.69 23.46 8.04
C GLY A 432 -10.88 23.85 7.15
N GLN A 433 -11.88 24.51 7.75
CA GLN A 433 -13.04 25.02 6.99
C GLN A 433 -12.62 26.00 5.87
N ASP A 434 -11.68 26.91 6.15
CA ASP A 434 -11.22 27.92 5.19
C ASP A 434 -10.55 27.32 3.96
N LEU A 435 -9.90 26.18 4.13
CA LEU A 435 -9.30 25.44 3.03
C LEU A 435 -10.38 24.95 2.06
N ILE A 436 -11.46 24.34 2.58
CA ILE A 436 -12.59 23.88 1.76
C ILE A 436 -13.23 25.08 1.06
N ARG A 437 -13.45 26.19 1.79
CA ARG A 437 -13.97 27.44 1.20
C ARG A 437 -13.10 27.88 0.04
N LYS A 438 -11.79 27.99 0.22
CA LYS A 438 -10.82 28.41 -0.81
C LYS A 438 -10.79 27.48 -2.02
N PHE A 439 -10.79 26.16 -1.80
CA PHE A 439 -10.57 25.17 -2.86
C PHE A 439 -11.84 24.52 -3.44
N ARG A 440 -13.04 24.88 -2.98
CA ARG A 440 -14.33 24.32 -3.45
C ARG A 440 -14.48 24.21 -4.97
N ARG A 441 -14.07 25.25 -5.71
CA ARG A 441 -14.14 25.28 -7.18
C ARG A 441 -13.23 24.22 -7.80
N ARG A 442 -12.03 24.04 -7.24
CA ARG A 442 -11.04 23.08 -7.72
C ARG A 442 -11.46 21.65 -7.39
N ILE A 443 -12.04 21.42 -6.22
CA ILE A 443 -12.65 20.14 -5.83
C ILE A 443 -13.67 19.70 -6.89
N ILE A 444 -14.65 20.55 -7.19
CA ILE A 444 -15.70 20.27 -8.18
C ILE A 444 -15.10 20.00 -9.57
N ARG A 445 -14.17 20.85 -10.03
CA ARG A 445 -13.53 20.68 -11.34
C ARG A 445 -12.72 19.39 -11.44
N LYS A 446 -11.95 19.03 -10.39
CA LYS A 446 -11.14 17.81 -10.40
C LYS A 446 -12.02 16.57 -10.41
N THR A 447 -13.07 16.54 -9.60
CA THR A 447 -14.05 15.43 -9.58
C THR A 447 -14.80 15.31 -10.89
N LEU A 448 -15.20 16.43 -11.52
CA LEU A 448 -15.84 16.42 -12.83
C LEU A 448 -14.89 15.90 -13.92
N SER A 449 -13.64 16.36 -13.92
CA SER A 449 -12.61 15.90 -14.86
C SER A 449 -12.39 14.38 -14.75
N GLU A 450 -12.32 13.87 -13.51
CA GLU A 450 -12.17 12.44 -13.26
C GLU A 450 -13.40 11.65 -13.75
N ALA A 451 -14.61 12.11 -13.46
CA ALA A 451 -15.83 11.47 -13.93
C ALA A 451 -15.89 11.41 -15.46
N ARG A 452 -15.55 12.52 -16.14
CA ARG A 452 -15.51 12.60 -17.61
C ARG A 452 -14.45 11.68 -18.21
N ARG A 453 -13.29 11.54 -17.56
CA ARG A 453 -12.22 10.63 -17.99
C ARG A 453 -12.64 9.17 -17.92
N ARG A 454 -13.38 8.78 -16.87
CA ARG A 454 -13.90 7.41 -16.69
C ARG A 454 -15.13 7.10 -17.54
N THR A 455 -15.81 8.13 -18.03
CA THR A 455 -17.00 7.97 -18.86
C THR A 455 -16.60 7.73 -20.31
N SER A 456 -17.24 6.76 -20.97
CA SER A 456 -17.03 6.48 -22.39
C SER A 456 -17.17 7.74 -23.24
N ILE A 457 -16.36 7.85 -24.29
CA ILE A 457 -16.40 8.97 -25.25
C ILE A 457 -17.76 9.02 -25.95
N PHE A 458 -18.46 7.90 -26.09
CA PHE A 458 -19.78 7.83 -26.72
C PHE A 458 -20.93 8.27 -25.81
N ASN A 459 -20.69 8.45 -24.51
CA ASN A 459 -21.73 8.84 -23.57
C ASN A 459 -21.83 10.37 -23.51
N ILE A 460 -22.97 10.91 -23.95
CA ILE A 460 -23.21 12.36 -24.04
C ILE A 460 -23.04 13.09 -22.70
N SER A 461 -23.27 12.43 -21.56
CA SER A 461 -23.10 13.04 -20.22
C SER A 461 -21.67 13.56 -19.98
N ARG A 462 -20.68 13.00 -20.69
CA ARG A 462 -19.28 13.46 -20.68
C ARG A 462 -19.15 14.92 -21.16
N PHE A 463 -19.97 15.35 -22.11
CA PHE A 463 -19.86 16.66 -22.75
C PHE A 463 -20.86 17.69 -22.22
N LEU A 464 -21.93 17.25 -21.57
CA LEU A 464 -22.94 18.15 -21.02
C LEU A 464 -22.35 19.10 -19.94
N PRO A 465 -22.87 20.34 -19.85
CA PRO A 465 -22.49 21.27 -18.80
C PRO A 465 -22.91 20.73 -17.42
N LEU A 466 -22.15 21.05 -16.39
CA LEU A 466 -22.48 20.66 -15.02
C LEU A 466 -23.74 21.39 -14.55
N GLY A 467 -24.83 20.65 -14.35
CA GLY A 467 -26.11 21.16 -13.86
C GLY A 467 -26.34 20.89 -12.38
N PHE A 468 -25.75 19.83 -11.85
CA PHE A 468 -25.77 19.50 -10.43
C PHE A 468 -24.48 18.79 -10.01
N ALA A 469 -23.97 19.08 -8.82
CA ALA A 469 -22.92 18.30 -8.19
C ALA A 469 -23.20 18.11 -6.71
N ARG A 470 -22.89 16.93 -6.18
CA ARG A 470 -22.77 16.64 -4.76
C ARG A 470 -21.47 15.90 -4.52
N ILE A 471 -20.56 16.51 -3.77
CA ILE A 471 -19.25 15.94 -3.46
C ILE A 471 -19.11 15.80 -1.96
N SER A 472 -18.93 14.57 -1.47
CA SER A 472 -18.56 14.30 -0.09
C SER A 472 -17.05 14.45 0.07
N VAL A 473 -16.63 15.20 1.08
CA VAL A 473 -15.23 15.49 1.38
C VAL A 473 -14.83 14.79 2.67
N PHE A 474 -13.81 13.94 2.61
CA PHE A 474 -13.28 13.18 3.75
C PHE A 474 -11.90 13.71 4.16
N CYS A 475 -11.63 13.69 5.47
CA CYS A 475 -10.30 14.00 6.04
C CYS A 475 -9.41 12.75 6.21
N LYS A 476 -9.92 11.56 5.86
CA LYS A 476 -9.17 10.30 5.85
C LYS A 476 -9.48 9.51 4.58
N ASP A 477 -8.48 8.84 4.03
CA ASP A 477 -8.66 7.97 2.86
C ASP A 477 -9.24 6.61 3.27
N TYR A 478 -10.16 6.09 2.46
CA TYR A 478 -10.85 4.83 2.66
C TYR A 478 -10.99 4.07 1.34
N ARG A 479 -11.12 2.74 1.42
CA ARG A 479 -11.55 1.89 0.28
C ARG A 479 -12.86 2.42 -0.29
N ARG A 480 -13.02 2.38 -1.61
CA ARG A 480 -14.24 2.90 -2.27
C ARG A 480 -15.50 2.19 -1.78
N ARG A 481 -15.44 0.88 -1.53
CA ARG A 481 -16.56 0.09 -0.97
C ARG A 481 -17.01 0.53 0.43
N ARG A 482 -16.15 1.19 1.20
CA ARG A 482 -16.49 1.72 2.53
C ARG A 482 -17.20 3.07 2.45
N LEU A 483 -17.01 3.81 1.36
CA LEU A 483 -17.56 5.17 1.19
C LEU A 483 -19.06 5.19 0.90
N SER A 484 -19.60 4.15 0.25
CA SER A 484 -21.03 4.06 -0.09
C SER A 484 -21.94 3.93 1.15
N GLY A 485 -21.41 3.40 2.25
CA GLY A 485 -22.12 3.22 3.53
C GLY A 485 -21.48 3.96 4.70
N PHE A 486 -20.65 4.97 4.43
CA PHE A 486 -19.88 5.68 5.49
C PHE A 486 -20.77 6.45 6.47
N GLY A 487 -21.97 6.86 6.04
CA GLY A 487 -22.91 7.62 6.86
C GLY A 487 -22.37 8.99 7.26
N LEU A 488 -22.62 9.39 8.51
CA LEU A 488 -22.26 10.70 9.08
C LEU A 488 -21.06 10.63 10.03
N ASP A 489 -20.22 9.59 9.89
CA ASP A 489 -19.05 9.38 10.74
C ASP A 489 -18.07 10.57 10.66
N ARG A 490 -17.28 10.76 11.73
CA ARG A 490 -16.45 11.95 12.01
C ARG A 490 -15.45 12.30 10.91
N HIS A 491 -15.06 11.34 10.08
CA HIS A 491 -14.11 11.61 9.00
C HIS A 491 -14.76 12.22 7.75
N LEU A 492 -16.09 12.26 7.66
CA LEU A 492 -16.80 13.08 6.67
C LEU A 492 -16.77 14.53 7.15
N VAL A 493 -16.07 15.39 6.43
CA VAL A 493 -15.91 16.82 6.76
C VAL A 493 -17.15 17.61 6.37
N CYS A 494 -17.56 17.49 5.11
CA CYS A 494 -18.70 18.21 4.56
C CYS A 494 -19.19 17.58 3.26
N THR A 495 -20.34 18.06 2.78
CA THR A 495 -20.74 17.90 1.37
C THR A 495 -20.76 19.24 0.67
N ILE A 496 -20.11 19.33 -0.50
CA ILE A 496 -20.14 20.50 -1.38
C ILE A 496 -21.16 20.23 -2.48
N GLN A 497 -22.14 21.11 -2.60
CA GLN A 497 -23.18 21.05 -3.60
C GLN A 497 -23.13 22.25 -4.55
N VAL A 498 -23.39 21.98 -5.82
CA VAL A 498 -23.67 23.00 -6.85
C VAL A 498 -25.00 22.65 -7.47
N LYS A 499 -25.96 23.58 -7.46
CA LYS A 499 -27.30 23.33 -7.98
C LYS A 499 -27.69 24.42 -8.98
N ARG A 500 -27.70 24.05 -10.26
CA ARG A 500 -28.27 24.86 -11.36
C ARG A 500 -29.58 24.25 -11.87
N ILE A 501 -29.71 22.93 -11.79
CA ILE A 501 -30.96 22.20 -12.07
C ILE A 501 -31.84 22.22 -10.82
N GLN A 502 -32.94 22.96 -10.85
CA GLN A 502 -33.79 23.14 -9.67
C GLN A 502 -34.57 21.88 -9.25
N ARG A 503 -34.95 21.02 -10.21
CA ARG A 503 -35.75 19.81 -9.97
C ARG A 503 -35.08 18.73 -9.10
N ILE A 504 -33.76 18.74 -8.96
CA ILE A 504 -33.07 17.76 -8.12
C ILE A 504 -33.25 18.17 -6.65
N ARG A 505 -33.99 17.37 -5.89
CA ARG A 505 -34.07 17.46 -4.43
C ARG A 505 -32.99 16.56 -3.84
N SER A 506 -32.08 17.14 -3.06
CA SER A 506 -31.02 16.40 -2.37
C SER A 506 -31.09 16.73 -0.89
N PRO A 507 -31.38 15.77 0.00
CA PRO A 507 -31.38 16.03 1.43
C PRO A 507 -29.97 16.31 1.91
N ASP A 508 -29.85 17.29 2.81
CA ASP A 508 -28.60 17.59 3.49
C ASP A 508 -28.27 16.53 4.55
N ILE A 509 -27.03 16.58 5.03
CA ILE A 509 -26.61 15.78 6.18
C ILE A 509 -27.48 16.16 7.39
N ILE A 510 -28.02 15.16 8.08
CA ILE A 510 -28.82 15.38 9.29
C ILE A 510 -27.96 16.12 10.33
N GLY A 511 -28.48 17.22 10.87
CA GLY A 511 -27.78 18.05 11.86
C GLY A 511 -26.65 18.92 11.31
N SER A 512 -26.49 19.02 9.99
CA SER A 512 -25.40 19.81 9.39
C SER A 512 -25.54 21.31 9.60
N THR A 513 -24.40 21.99 9.70
CA THR A 513 -24.34 23.45 9.58
C THR A 513 -24.21 23.82 8.11
N ILE A 514 -25.15 24.59 7.58
CA ILE A 514 -25.20 24.93 6.15
C ILE A 514 -24.59 26.30 5.92
N GLU A 515 -23.71 26.39 4.92
CA GLU A 515 -23.07 27.63 4.48
C GLU A 515 -23.27 27.81 2.97
N GLN A 516 -23.70 29.00 2.54
CA GLN A 516 -23.91 29.34 1.13
C GLN A 516 -22.84 30.34 0.67
N LEU A 517 -22.02 29.97 -0.32
CA LEU A 517 -20.95 30.80 -0.88
C LEU A 517 -21.13 30.99 -2.38
N GLY A 518 -21.99 31.94 -2.76
CA GLY A 518 -22.42 32.15 -4.14
C GLY A 518 -23.21 30.94 -4.65
N GLY A 519 -22.82 30.37 -5.80
CA GLY A 519 -23.46 29.17 -6.38
C GLY A 519 -23.09 27.84 -5.72
N TYR A 520 -22.44 27.85 -4.56
CA TYR A 520 -21.98 26.65 -3.84
C TYR A 520 -22.65 26.59 -2.46
N ARG A 521 -23.20 25.42 -2.12
CA ARG A 521 -23.74 25.12 -0.79
C ARG A 521 -22.81 24.11 -0.12
N ILE A 522 -22.39 24.39 1.11
CA ILE A 522 -21.54 23.50 1.90
C ILE A 522 -22.34 23.08 3.12
N ALA A 523 -22.57 21.78 3.29
CA ALA A 523 -23.18 21.23 4.49
C ALA A 523 -22.09 20.56 5.34
N TRP A 524 -21.72 21.20 6.45
CA TRP A 524 -20.68 20.76 7.38
C TRP A 524 -21.18 19.63 8.29
N ASN A 525 -20.39 18.58 8.45
CA ASN A 525 -20.74 17.49 9.36
C ASN A 525 -20.56 17.93 10.82
N ARG A 526 -21.60 17.77 11.63
CA ARG A 526 -21.60 18.16 13.05
C ARG A 526 -20.58 17.38 13.87
N ALA A 527 -20.50 16.06 13.68
CA ALA A 527 -19.58 15.20 14.43
C ALA A 527 -18.12 15.63 14.22
N TRP A 528 -17.79 16.02 13.00
CA TRP A 528 -16.46 16.54 12.67
C TRP A 528 -16.18 17.91 13.30
N LEU A 529 -17.17 18.81 13.33
CA LEU A 529 -17.03 20.12 13.98
C LEU A 529 -16.81 20.01 15.49
N GLU A 530 -17.50 19.06 16.14
CA GLU A 530 -17.35 18.81 17.58
C GLU A 530 -15.95 18.27 17.91
N GLU A 531 -15.38 17.39 17.07
CA GLU A 531 -14.02 16.87 17.24
C GLU A 531 -12.96 17.97 17.15
N ILE A 532 -13.05 18.86 16.15
CA ILE A 532 -12.12 19.99 16.02
C ILE A 532 -12.23 20.97 17.19
N LYS A 533 -13.44 21.26 17.66
CA LYS A 533 -13.64 22.11 18.83
C LYS A 533 -13.03 21.48 20.09
N GLY A 534 -13.19 20.17 20.27
CA GLY A 534 -12.58 19.42 21.37
C GLY A 534 -11.05 19.44 21.32
N GLN A 535 -10.46 19.37 20.13
CA GLN A 535 -9.00 19.46 19.94
C GLN A 535 -8.46 20.87 20.19
N GLN A 536 -9.21 21.92 19.81
CA GLN A 536 -8.83 23.32 20.06
C GLN A 536 -9.00 23.74 21.54
N GLY A 537 -9.92 23.12 22.28
CA GLY A 537 -10.12 23.35 23.71
C GLY A 537 -9.13 22.62 24.63
N ALA A 538 -8.32 21.71 24.10
CA ALA A 538 -7.35 20.89 24.86
C ALA A 538 -5.89 21.37 24.76
N ALA A 539 -5.63 22.54 24.16
CA ALA A 539 -4.32 23.19 24.27
C ALA A 539 -4.09 23.66 25.72
N PRO A 540 -2.88 23.53 26.30
CA PRO A 540 -2.63 23.86 27.69
C PRO A 540 -2.94 25.34 27.93
N GLY A 541 -3.88 25.59 28.85
CA GLY A 541 -4.19 26.94 29.31
C GLY A 541 -2.92 27.65 29.73
N HIS A 542 -2.75 28.87 29.24
CA HIS A 542 -1.85 29.85 29.81
C HIS A 542 -2.08 29.88 31.33
N TYR A 543 -1.10 29.40 32.10
CA TYR A 543 -0.96 29.80 33.49
C TYR A 543 -0.73 31.32 33.47
N SER A 544 -1.76 32.06 33.88
CA SER A 544 -1.63 33.47 34.22
C SER A 544 -0.80 33.56 35.51
N PRO A 545 0.26 34.37 35.57
CA PRO A 545 1.04 34.55 36.77
C PRO A 545 0.39 35.65 37.61
N ASP A 546 -0.48 35.27 38.55
CA ASP A 546 -0.84 36.17 39.64
C ASP A 546 0.10 35.91 40.82
N THR A 547 1.15 36.74 40.89
CA THR A 547 1.84 37.16 42.13
C THR A 547 0.92 38.04 43.00
N PRO A 548 1.23 38.27 44.29
CA PRO A 548 2.39 37.84 45.08
C PRO A 548 2.11 36.77 46.15
#